data_AF-A0A2M9PEY4-F1
#
_entry.id   AF-A0A2M9PEY4-F1
#
_cell.length_a   1.000
_cell.length_b   1.000
_cell.length_c   1.000
_cell.angle_alpha   90.00
_cell.angle_beta   90.00
_cell.angle_gamma   90.00
#
_symmetry.space_group_name_H-M   'P 1'
#
loop_
_entity.id
_entity.type
_entity.pdbx_description
1 polymer ?
#
loop_
_entity_poly.entity_id
_entity_poly.type
_entity_poly.pdbx_seq_one_letter_code
_entity_poly.pdbx_strand_id
1 'polypeptide(L)'
;MTRGMRPMTLSYKGRSVEIDMPGWYAEGVEDGIHDGDDMKVSDRALHRLKAQAEGLLLPEDVRRIRRKLGLSQREAGLVIGGGPNAFQKYEAGDVLASHAISSALRVLDAHPDALSILRAHRSERSAA
;
A
#
# COMPACT_ATOMS: atom_id res chain seq x y z
N MET A 1 29.77 13.32 8.53
CA MET A 1 28.66 12.38 8.27
C MET A 1 28.77 11.89 6.84
N THR A 2 28.48 10.63 6.59
CA THR A 2 28.51 10.00 5.26
C THR A 2 27.15 9.40 4.93
N ARG A 3 26.73 9.49 3.67
CA ARG A 3 25.52 8.80 3.21
C ARG A 3 25.80 7.30 3.19
N GLY A 4 24.90 6.52 3.75
CA GLY A 4 25.04 5.06 3.80
C GLY A 4 23.71 4.37 4.07
N MET A 5 23.77 3.06 4.28
CA MET A 5 22.66 2.23 4.71
C MET A 5 23.09 1.46 5.96
N ARG A 6 22.17 1.24 6.89
CA ARG A 6 22.40 0.40 8.06
C ARG A 6 21.20 -0.50 8.35
N PRO A 7 21.43 -1.73 8.82
CA PRO A 7 20.34 -2.63 9.16
C PRO A 7 19.52 -2.06 10.31
N MET A 8 18.20 -2.11 10.17
CA MET A 8 17.22 -1.73 11.18
C MET A 8 16.16 -2.82 11.26
N THR A 9 15.84 -3.27 12.47
CA THR A 9 14.76 -4.23 12.68
C THR A 9 13.45 -3.50 12.98
N LEU A 10 12.42 -3.78 12.20
CA LEU A 10 11.05 -3.33 12.45
C LEU A 10 10.21 -4.49 12.96
N SER A 11 9.42 -4.26 14.00
CA SER A 11 8.54 -5.28 14.58
C SER A 11 7.08 -4.80 14.70
N TYR A 12 6.14 -5.68 14.42
CA TYR A 12 4.71 -5.43 14.56
C TYR A 12 3.93 -6.73 14.79
N LYS A 13 3.09 -6.77 15.83
CA LYS A 13 2.23 -7.93 16.19
C LYS A 13 2.94 -9.29 16.07
N GLY A 14 4.12 -9.41 16.70
CA GLY A 14 4.90 -10.66 16.74
C GLY A 14 5.61 -11.04 15.44
N ARG A 15 5.56 -10.18 14.41
CA ARG A 15 6.39 -10.32 13.19
C ARG A 15 7.50 -9.27 13.22
N SER A 16 8.64 -9.63 12.66
CA SER A 16 9.77 -8.71 12.50
C SER A 16 10.35 -8.82 11.09
N VAL A 17 10.93 -7.73 10.60
CA VAL A 17 11.66 -7.66 9.34
C VAL A 17 12.90 -6.80 9.55
N GLU A 18 14.01 -7.23 8.97
CA GLU A 18 15.23 -6.43 8.90
C GLU A 18 15.26 -5.67 7.56
N ILE A 19 15.55 -4.38 7.61
CA ILE A 19 15.66 -3.52 6.44
C ILE A 19 16.97 -2.75 6.46
N ASP A 20 17.50 -2.46 5.28
CA ASP A 20 18.62 -1.54 5.13
C ASP A 20 18.11 -0.10 5.10
N MET A 21 18.27 0.60 6.23
CA MET A 21 17.79 1.97 6.39
C MET A 21 18.79 2.97 5.79
N PRO A 22 18.43 3.70 4.72
CA PRO A 22 19.28 4.73 4.16
C PRO A 22 19.29 5.97 5.06
N GLY A 23 20.41 6.69 5.10
CA GLY A 23 20.53 7.92 5.89
C GLY A 23 21.95 8.46 5.95
N TRP A 24 22.11 9.52 6.73
CA TRP A 24 23.41 10.13 7.03
C TRP A 24 23.91 9.65 8.38
N TYR A 25 25.05 8.97 8.37
CA TYR A 25 25.62 8.36 9.56
C TYR A 25 26.96 9.02 9.92
N ALA A 26 27.24 9.11 11.21
CA ALA A 26 28.56 9.46 11.72
C ALA A 26 29.30 8.19 12.15
N GLU A 27 30.63 8.26 12.16
CA GLU A 27 31.46 7.18 12.69
C GLU A 27 31.24 7.06 14.21
N GLY A 28 31.07 5.83 14.70
CA GLY A 28 30.85 5.56 16.13
C GLY A 28 29.47 5.95 16.69
N VAL A 29 28.59 6.57 15.91
CA VAL A 29 27.21 6.87 16.29
C VAL A 29 26.27 5.88 15.62
N GLU A 30 25.40 5.23 16.37
CA GLU A 30 24.45 4.22 15.86
C GLU A 30 23.32 4.86 15.04
N ASP A 31 22.78 5.97 15.55
CA ASP A 31 21.67 6.70 14.93
C ASP A 31 22.09 7.43 13.65
N GLY A 32 21.17 7.42 12.67
CA GLY A 32 21.28 8.17 11.42
C GLY A 32 20.30 9.34 11.35
N ILE A 33 20.60 10.32 10.51
CA ILE A 33 19.63 11.33 10.07
C ILE A 33 18.98 10.84 8.77
N HIS A 34 17.66 10.76 8.75
CA HIS A 34 16.87 10.28 7.62
C HIS A 34 16.04 11.42 7.04
N ASP A 35 16.04 11.55 5.71
CA ASP A 35 15.13 12.45 5.01
C ASP A 35 13.77 11.78 4.71
N GLY A 36 12.85 12.52 4.09
CA GLY A 36 11.51 12.01 3.78
C GLY A 36 11.51 10.87 2.75
N ASP A 37 12.50 10.79 1.86
CA ASP A 37 12.62 9.69 0.91
C ASP A 37 13.25 8.46 1.56
N ASP A 38 14.20 8.65 2.49
CA ASP A 38 14.76 7.59 3.32
C ASP A 38 13.64 6.90 4.12
N MET A 39 12.79 7.69 4.78
CA MET A 39 11.69 7.17 5.61
C MET A 39 10.66 6.34 4.84
N LYS A 40 10.54 6.50 3.51
CA LYS A 40 9.67 5.63 2.71
C LYS A 40 10.10 4.16 2.76
N VAL A 41 11.38 3.86 2.99
CA VAL A 41 11.87 2.48 3.12
C VAL A 41 11.27 1.82 4.36
N SER A 42 11.39 2.48 5.52
CA SER A 42 10.85 1.96 6.77
C SER A 42 9.32 1.98 6.80
N ASP A 43 8.68 3.03 6.28
CA ASP A 43 7.22 3.14 6.21
C ASP A 43 6.61 2.01 5.35
N ARG A 44 7.16 1.76 4.15
CA ARG A 44 6.66 0.69 3.26
C ARG A 44 6.89 -0.69 3.87
N ALA A 45 8.04 -0.92 4.50
CA ALA A 45 8.31 -2.18 5.19
C ALA A 45 7.34 -2.40 6.36
N LEU A 46 7.08 -1.37 7.15
CA LEU A 46 6.12 -1.41 8.25
C LEU A 46 4.69 -1.64 7.75
N HIS A 47 4.28 -0.96 6.67
CA HIS A 47 2.97 -1.20 6.04
C HIS A 47 2.84 -2.64 5.53
N ARG A 48 3.87 -3.19 4.89
CA ARG A 48 3.88 -4.60 4.47
C ARG A 48 3.70 -5.54 5.67
N LEU A 49 4.43 -5.30 6.76
CA LEU A 49 4.35 -6.08 7.99
C LEU A 49 2.95 -6.02 8.61
N LYS A 50 2.35 -4.82 8.66
CA LYS A 50 0.98 -4.60 9.12
C LYS A 50 -0.04 -5.34 8.24
N ALA A 51 0.09 -5.23 6.91
CA ALA A 51 -0.80 -5.90 5.98
C ALA A 51 -0.79 -7.43 6.17
N GLN A 52 0.41 -8.02 6.32
CA GLN A 52 0.55 -9.44 6.62
C GLN A 52 -0.04 -9.83 7.98
N ALA A 53 0.16 -9.00 9.00
CA ALA A 53 -0.35 -9.26 10.34
C ALA A 53 -1.88 -9.17 10.45
N GLU A 54 -2.50 -8.33 9.64
CA GLU A 54 -3.95 -8.06 9.68
C GLU A 54 -4.72 -8.74 8.53
N GLY A 55 -4.04 -9.52 7.69
CA GLY A 55 -4.66 -10.17 6.54
C GLY A 55 -5.22 -9.16 5.54
N LEU A 56 -4.55 -8.03 5.34
CA LEU A 56 -4.85 -7.07 4.27
C LEU A 56 -4.15 -7.48 2.98
N LEU A 57 -4.56 -6.88 1.86
CA LEU A 57 -3.89 -7.11 0.58
C LEU A 57 -2.53 -6.43 0.54
N LEU A 58 -1.55 -7.11 -0.05
CA LEU A 58 -0.24 -6.52 -0.33
C LEU A 58 -0.29 -5.62 -1.57
N PRO A 59 0.66 -4.68 -1.73
CA PRO A 59 0.71 -3.79 -2.90
C PRO A 59 0.64 -4.53 -4.24
N GLU A 60 1.35 -5.67 -4.34
CA GLU A 60 1.35 -6.54 -5.52
C GLU A 60 -0.02 -7.19 -5.79
N ASP A 61 -0.76 -7.57 -4.75
CA ASP A 61 -2.10 -8.15 -4.89
C ASP A 61 -3.10 -7.11 -5.37
N VAL A 62 -3.05 -5.90 -4.81
CA VAL A 62 -3.89 -4.77 -5.24
C VAL A 62 -3.66 -4.50 -6.73
N ARG A 63 -2.39 -4.44 -7.16
CA ARG A 63 -2.03 -4.25 -8.58
C ARG A 63 -2.53 -5.39 -9.46
N ARG A 64 -2.34 -6.64 -9.04
CA ARG A 64 -2.77 -7.83 -9.78
C ARG A 64 -4.29 -7.82 -10.01
N ILE A 65 -5.06 -7.62 -8.95
CA ILE A 65 -6.53 -7.60 -8.99
C ILE A 65 -7.02 -6.45 -9.87
N ARG A 66 -6.49 -5.24 -9.68
CA ARG A 66 -6.87 -4.09 -10.52
C ARG A 66 -6.63 -4.36 -12.00
N ARG A 67 -5.47 -4.91 -12.36
CA ARG A 67 -5.13 -5.25 -13.74
C ARG A 67 -6.04 -6.33 -14.32
N LYS A 68 -6.40 -7.34 -13.52
CA LYS A 68 -7.39 -8.36 -13.90
C LYS A 68 -8.75 -7.76 -14.21
N LEU A 69 -9.16 -6.72 -13.47
CA LEU A 69 -10.40 -5.97 -13.70
C LEU A 69 -10.33 -4.98 -14.89
N GLY A 70 -9.17 -4.85 -15.54
CA GLY A 70 -8.98 -3.94 -16.67
C GLY A 70 -9.09 -2.45 -16.30
N LEU A 71 -8.82 -2.08 -15.05
CA LEU A 71 -8.95 -0.70 -14.56
C LEU A 71 -7.61 0.02 -14.52
N SER A 72 -7.58 1.30 -14.87
CA SER A 72 -6.49 2.21 -14.46
C SER A 72 -6.53 2.46 -12.95
N GLN A 73 -5.43 2.96 -12.37
CA GLN A 73 -5.38 3.31 -10.93
C GLN A 73 -6.43 4.38 -10.59
N ARG A 74 -6.59 5.38 -11.45
CA ARG A 74 -7.58 6.44 -11.30
C ARG A 74 -9.01 5.89 -11.34
N GLU A 75 -9.32 5.04 -12.33
CA GLU A 75 -10.66 4.44 -12.42
C GLU A 75 -10.95 3.54 -11.23
N ALA A 76 -10.00 2.73 -10.78
CA ALA A 76 -10.17 1.87 -9.61
C ALA A 76 -10.45 2.71 -8.35
N GLY A 77 -9.70 3.80 -8.14
CA GLY A 77 -9.92 4.71 -7.02
C GLY A 77 -11.29 5.41 -7.04
N LEU A 78 -11.84 5.64 -8.23
CA LEU A 78 -13.14 6.27 -8.40
C LEU A 78 -14.32 5.28 -8.38
N VAL A 79 -14.14 4.06 -8.88
CA VAL A 79 -15.19 3.03 -8.98
C VAL A 79 -15.26 2.17 -7.72
N ILE A 80 -14.12 1.70 -7.22
CA ILE A 80 -14.05 0.85 -6.02
C ILE A 80 -14.02 1.72 -4.76
N GLY A 81 -13.36 2.87 -4.83
CA GLY A 81 -13.27 3.84 -3.74
C GLY A 81 -11.83 4.17 -3.32
N GLY A 82 -11.70 5.01 -2.31
CA GLY A 82 -10.42 5.57 -1.85
C GLY A 82 -10.02 6.88 -2.55
N GLY A 83 -10.70 7.25 -3.63
CA GLY A 83 -10.42 8.48 -4.37
C GLY A 83 -9.38 8.28 -5.48
N PRO A 84 -9.20 9.27 -6.36
CA PRO A 84 -8.51 9.09 -7.64
C PRO A 84 -7.04 8.67 -7.54
N ASN A 85 -6.39 8.90 -6.40
CA ASN A 85 -4.96 8.62 -6.20
C ASN A 85 -4.71 7.47 -5.20
N ALA A 86 -5.76 6.82 -4.69
CA ALA A 86 -5.61 5.77 -3.68
C ALA A 86 -4.84 4.56 -4.18
N PHE A 87 -5.19 4.04 -5.36
CA PHE A 87 -4.53 2.85 -5.92
C PHE A 87 -3.06 3.10 -6.25
N GLN A 88 -2.65 4.33 -6.56
CA GLN A 88 -1.23 4.66 -6.68
C GLN A 88 -0.50 4.47 -5.35
N LYS A 89 -1.07 4.96 -4.24
CA LYS A 89 -0.48 4.83 -2.90
C LYS A 89 -0.52 3.40 -2.38
N TYR A 90 -1.61 2.68 -2.62
CA TYR A 90 -1.74 1.27 -2.24
C TYR A 90 -0.71 0.40 -2.98
N GLU A 91 -0.57 0.57 -4.29
CA GLU A 91 0.38 -0.20 -5.11
C GLU A 91 1.85 0.19 -4.86
N ALA A 92 2.10 1.41 -4.37
CA ALA A 92 3.42 1.83 -3.93
C ALA A 92 3.77 1.32 -2.52
N GLY A 93 2.79 0.87 -1.74
CA GLY A 93 2.95 0.55 -0.32
C GLY A 93 3.04 1.77 0.61
N ASP A 94 2.81 2.97 0.07
CA ASP A 94 2.84 4.22 0.84
C ASP A 94 1.65 4.33 1.79
N VAL A 95 0.55 3.62 1.50
CA VAL A 95 -0.65 3.57 2.36
C VAL A 95 -1.20 2.15 2.35
N LEU A 96 -1.67 1.69 3.51
CA LEU A 96 -2.39 0.43 3.64
C LEU A 96 -3.77 0.49 2.99
N ALA A 97 -4.10 -0.52 2.17
CA ALA A 97 -5.47 -0.74 1.74
C ALA A 97 -6.30 -1.13 2.95
N SER A 98 -7.32 -0.32 3.28
CA SER A 98 -8.20 -0.59 4.43
C SER A 98 -8.87 -1.96 4.33
N HIS A 99 -9.41 -2.46 5.45
CA HIS A 99 -10.18 -3.71 5.44
C HIS A 99 -11.31 -3.69 4.40
N ALA A 100 -12.04 -2.58 4.29
CA ALA A 100 -13.12 -2.44 3.31
C ALA A 100 -12.62 -2.57 1.86
N ILE A 101 -11.53 -1.88 1.51
CA ILE A 101 -10.92 -1.98 0.18
C ILE A 101 -10.36 -3.38 -0.09
N SER A 102 -9.67 -3.97 0.90
CA SER A 102 -9.14 -5.33 0.79
C SER A 102 -10.24 -6.37 0.57
N SER A 103 -11.35 -6.27 1.30
CA SER A 103 -12.51 -7.15 1.13
C SER A 103 -13.18 -6.95 -0.23
N ALA A 104 -13.42 -5.70 -0.65
CA ALA A 104 -14.00 -5.40 -1.95
C ALA A 104 -13.15 -5.96 -3.10
N LEU A 105 -11.83 -5.77 -3.05
CA LEU A 105 -10.92 -6.30 -4.06
C LEU A 105 -10.91 -7.83 -4.08
N ARG A 106 -10.99 -8.51 -2.92
CA ARG A 106 -11.09 -9.98 -2.88
C ARG A 106 -12.37 -10.50 -3.53
N VAL A 107 -13.50 -9.86 -3.25
CA VAL A 107 -14.78 -10.19 -3.89
C VAL A 107 -14.69 -9.99 -5.40
N LEU A 108 -14.13 -8.86 -5.86
CA LEU A 108 -13.97 -8.57 -7.28
C LEU A 108 -12.94 -9.49 -7.97
N ASP A 109 -11.93 -9.97 -7.24
CA ASP A 109 -11.00 -10.96 -7.77
C ASP A 109 -11.70 -12.31 -7.99
N ALA A 110 -12.58 -12.71 -7.08
CA ALA A 110 -13.38 -13.93 -7.23
C ALA A 110 -14.50 -13.79 -8.29
N HIS A 111 -15.15 -12.62 -8.34
CA HIS A 111 -16.29 -12.31 -9.20
C HIS A 111 -16.07 -10.99 -9.96
N PRO A 112 -15.26 -10.99 -11.05
CA PRO A 112 -14.95 -9.77 -11.81
C PRO A 112 -16.16 -9.07 -12.42
N ASP A 113 -17.22 -9.83 -12.71
CA ASP A 113 -18.51 -9.38 -13.23
C ASP A 113 -19.27 -8.46 -12.26
N ALA A 114 -19.05 -8.62 -10.94
CA ALA A 114 -19.62 -7.75 -9.91
C ALA A 114 -19.14 -6.29 -10.00
N LEU A 115 -18.08 -6.01 -10.78
CA LEU A 115 -17.64 -4.64 -11.07
C LEU A 115 -18.75 -3.79 -11.73
N SER A 116 -19.66 -4.43 -12.48
CA SER A 116 -20.82 -3.77 -13.08
C SER A 116 -21.72 -3.10 -12.04
N ILE A 117 -21.89 -3.72 -10.87
CA ILE A 117 -22.70 -3.21 -9.76
C ILE A 117 -22.11 -1.91 -9.22
N LEU A 118 -20.79 -1.87 -9.01
CA LEU A 118 -20.10 -0.67 -8.53
C LEU A 118 -20.15 0.48 -9.54
N ARG A 119 -20.07 0.16 -10.84
CA ARG A 119 -20.22 1.15 -11.91
C ARG A 119 -21.63 1.74 -11.96
N ALA A 120 -22.66 0.90 -11.87
CA ALA A 120 -24.06 1.33 -11.87
C ALA A 120 -24.39 2.26 -10.70
N HIS A 121 -23.97 1.87 -9.48
CA HIS A 121 -24.21 2.68 -8.29
C HIS A 121 -23.51 4.05 -8.36
N ARG A 122 -22.34 4.12 -8.99
CA ARG A 122 -21.65 5.39 -9.21
C ARG A 122 -22.37 6.29 -10.21
N SER A 123 -22.92 5.75 -11.30
CA SER A 123 -23.69 6.56 -12.25
C SER A 123 -24.89 7.22 -11.58
N GLU A 124 -25.59 6.49 -10.69
CA GLU A 124 -26.71 7.03 -9.92
C GLU A 124 -26.26 8.20 -9.02
N ARG A 125 -25.14 8.05 -8.31
CA ARG A 125 -24.57 9.11 -7.45
C ARG A 125 -24.08 10.35 -8.20
N SER A 126 -23.73 10.22 -9.49
CA SER A 126 -23.27 11.35 -10.30
C SER A 126 -24.43 12.09 -10.98
N ALA A 127 -25.62 11.50 -11.02
CA ALA A 127 -26.83 12.07 -11.61
C ALA A 127 -27.73 12.78 -10.59
N ALA A 128 -27.50 12.56 -9.29
CA ALA A 128 -28.13 13.25 -8.18
C ALA A 128 -27.27 14.45 -7.72
#